data_AF-A0A8S1VBM0-F1
#
_entry.id   AF-A0A8S1VBM0-F1
#
_cell.length_a   1.000
_cell.length_b   1.000
_cell.length_c   1.000
_cell.angle_alpha   90.00
_cell.angle_beta   90.00
_cell.angle_gamma   90.00
#
_symmetry.space_group_name_H-M   'P 1'
#
loop_
_entity.id
_entity.type
_entity.pdbx_description
1 polymer ?
#
loop_
_entity_poly.entity_id
_entity_poly.type
_entity_poly.pdbx_seq_one_letter_code
_entity_poly.pdbx_strand_id
1 'polypeptide(L)'
;MWNIISINPICQKKKLVSDQERLLLNCKNMRKTINNGEPWKPSHSLSKVNNKYSHQEENKIMYQNNILLSKMMDIQRHNLRSQSSGQLPLSLSHVSNLNQRKFEKFKINQENQKFLSRLQSASSIYNKNYWYHDNEKNEIYKQIILKRTKLNQDYNDLARKSLETRSTGRMISSQQFKRRQMSDEQFYYQQPPE
;
A
#
# COMPACT_ATOMS: atom_id res chain seq x y z
N MET A 1 -31.04 -11.39 31.06
CA MET A 1 -31.38 -10.57 29.87
C MET A 1 -32.00 -11.48 28.82
N TRP A 2 -33.30 -11.38 28.59
CA TRP A 2 -33.99 -12.19 27.59
C TRP A 2 -33.81 -11.55 26.21
N ASN A 3 -32.91 -12.12 25.40
CA ASN A 3 -32.81 -11.78 23.99
C ASN A 3 -33.96 -12.51 23.26
N ILE A 4 -35.19 -12.02 23.42
CA ILE A 4 -36.35 -12.54 22.68
C ILE A 4 -36.20 -12.05 21.24
N ILE A 5 -35.39 -12.77 20.47
CA ILE A 5 -35.50 -12.72 19.02
C ILE A 5 -36.89 -13.27 18.72
N SER A 6 -37.77 -12.41 18.23
CA SER A 6 -39.12 -12.80 17.82
C SER A 6 -39.06 -14.07 16.96
N ILE A 7 -39.84 -15.09 17.30
CA ILE A 7 -39.95 -16.33 16.50
C ILE A 7 -40.49 -16.03 15.10
N ASN A 8 -41.13 -14.88 14.90
CA ASN A 8 -41.66 -14.44 13.62
C ASN A 8 -40.53 -14.16 12.60
N PRO A 9 -40.49 -14.89 11.45
CA PRO A 9 -39.44 -14.74 10.44
C PRO A 9 -39.41 -13.35 9.80
N ILE A 10 -40.54 -12.64 9.74
CA ILE A 10 -40.62 -11.28 9.20
C ILE A 10 -39.87 -10.30 10.11
N CYS A 11 -40.05 -10.43 11.42
CA CYS A 11 -39.39 -9.57 12.41
C CYS A 11 -37.88 -9.84 12.45
N GLN A 12 -37.46 -11.10 12.33
CA GLN A 12 -36.04 -11.46 12.20
C GLN A 12 -35.42 -10.84 10.94
N LYS A 13 -36.12 -10.94 9.81
CA LYS A 13 -35.70 -10.34 8.54
C LYS A 13 -35.54 -8.82 8.64
N LYS A 14 -36.51 -8.13 9.23
CA LYS A 14 -36.45 -6.67 9.45
C LYS A 14 -35.28 -6.28 10.36
N LYS A 15 -35.04 -7.04 11.42
CA LYS A 15 -33.91 -6.80 12.32
C LYS A 15 -32.57 -6.98 11.61
N LEU A 16 -32.39 -8.06 10.85
CA LEU A 16 -31.19 -8.31 10.05
C LEU A 16 -30.93 -7.17 9.05
N VAL A 17 -31.94 -6.74 8.31
CA VAL A 17 -31.81 -5.60 7.39
C VAL A 17 -31.41 -4.33 8.13
N SER A 18 -32.03 -4.04 9.28
CA SER A 18 -31.68 -2.86 10.10
C SER A 18 -30.25 -2.93 10.65
N ASP A 19 -29.78 -4.10 11.06
CA ASP A 19 -28.42 -4.31 11.54
C ASP A 19 -27.41 -4.12 10.39
N GLN A 20 -27.74 -4.59 9.20
CA GLN A 20 -26.94 -4.36 7.98
C GLN A 20 -26.94 -2.91 7.53
N GLU A 21 -28.07 -2.20 7.60
CA GLU A 21 -28.13 -0.75 7.35
C GLU A 21 -27.17 -0.01 8.29
N ARG A 22 -27.18 -0.35 9.58
CA ARG A 22 -26.31 0.25 10.58
C ARG A 22 -24.83 -0.04 10.28
N LEU A 23 -24.50 -1.28 9.91
CA LEU A 23 -23.15 -1.66 9.52
C LEU A 23 -22.67 -0.88 8.30
N LEU A 24 -23.48 -0.80 7.23
CA LEU A 24 -23.14 -0.06 6.02
C LEU A 24 -22.95 1.43 6.29
N LEU A 25 -23.80 2.02 7.14
CA LEU A 25 -23.65 3.42 7.56
C LEU A 25 -22.35 3.64 8.34
N ASN A 26 -22.00 2.73 9.25
CA ASN A 26 -20.74 2.78 10.00
C ASN A 26 -19.54 2.66 9.07
N CYS A 27 -19.55 1.72 8.12
CA CYS A 27 -18.50 1.57 7.12
C CYS A 27 -18.34 2.83 6.26
N LYS A 28 -19.44 3.46 5.85
CA LYS A 28 -19.42 4.70 5.07
C LYS A 28 -18.84 5.88 5.86
N ASN A 29 -19.18 5.98 7.14
CA ASN A 29 -18.75 7.07 8.02
C ASN A 29 -17.43 6.79 8.73
N MET A 30 -16.80 5.64 8.49
CA MET A 30 -15.53 5.28 9.09
C MET A 30 -14.43 6.22 8.60
N ARG A 31 -13.68 6.81 9.53
CA ARG A 31 -12.53 7.65 9.19
C ARG A 31 -11.48 6.79 8.47
N LYS A 32 -11.01 7.27 7.32
CA LYS A 32 -9.92 6.60 6.59
C LYS A 32 -8.64 6.72 7.42
N THR A 33 -8.03 5.58 7.76
CA THR A 33 -6.75 5.54 8.50
C THR A 33 -5.58 5.99 7.64
N ILE A 34 -5.68 5.79 6.32
CA ILE A 34 -4.66 6.15 5.35
C ILE A 34 -5.16 7.35 4.56
N ASN A 35 -4.39 8.43 4.59
CA ASN A 35 -4.64 9.59 3.75
C ASN A 35 -4.16 9.27 2.32
N ASN A 36 -5.11 9.09 1.40
CA ASN A 36 -4.85 8.95 -0.03
C ASN A 36 -4.94 10.29 -0.79
N GLY A 37 -5.02 11.41 -0.08
CA GLY A 37 -4.95 12.73 -0.68
C GLY A 37 -3.61 12.97 -1.34
N GLU A 38 -3.59 13.91 -2.28
CA GLU A 38 -2.33 14.33 -2.90
C GLU A 38 -1.37 14.84 -1.82
N PRO A 39 -0.10 14.38 -1.82
CA PRO A 39 0.88 14.89 -0.86
C PRO A 39 0.99 16.40 -1.01
N TRP A 40 1.18 17.10 0.10
CA TRP A 40 1.36 18.56 0.07
C TRP A 40 2.51 18.92 -0.87
N LYS A 41 2.23 19.82 -1.82
CA LYS A 41 3.21 20.36 -2.77
C LYS A 41 3.54 21.81 -2.38
N PRO A 42 4.81 22.14 -2.10
CA PRO A 42 5.20 23.53 -1.89
C PRO A 42 4.95 24.36 -3.15
N SER A 43 4.45 25.59 -2.96
CA SER A 43 4.12 26.53 -4.04
C SER A 43 5.35 27.00 -4.84
N HIS A 44 6.55 26.89 -4.28
CA HIS A 44 7.80 27.18 -4.97
C HIS A 44 8.67 25.94 -4.94
N SER A 45 9.05 25.48 -6.13
CA SER A 45 10.03 24.43 -6.33
C SER A 45 11.26 24.77 -5.51
N LEU A 46 11.57 23.99 -4.47
CA LEU A 46 12.94 23.93 -3.96
C LEU A 46 13.75 23.37 -5.12
N SER A 47 14.25 24.31 -5.94
CA SER A 47 15.03 24.10 -7.13
C SER A 47 15.96 22.92 -6.89
N LYS A 48 15.82 21.88 -7.73
CA LYS A 48 16.70 20.71 -7.78
C LYS A 48 18.18 21.06 -7.98
N VAL A 49 18.51 22.34 -8.15
CA VAL A 49 19.83 22.84 -8.53
C VAL A 49 20.52 23.62 -7.39
N ASN A 50 19.84 23.92 -6.28
CA ASN A 50 20.46 24.69 -5.18
C ASN A 50 20.15 24.12 -3.80
N ASN A 51 20.24 22.78 -3.67
CA ASN A 51 20.28 22.18 -2.35
C ASN A 51 21.66 22.44 -1.73
N LYS A 52 21.75 23.50 -0.90
CA LYS A 52 22.95 23.90 -0.15
C LYS A 52 23.69 22.73 0.50
N TYR A 53 22.97 21.68 0.90
CA TYR A 53 23.53 20.49 1.53
C TYR A 53 24.19 19.52 0.53
N SER A 54 23.64 19.35 -0.68
CA SER A 54 24.23 18.50 -1.74
C SER A 54 25.58 19.06 -2.18
N HIS A 55 25.65 20.37 -2.41
CA HIS A 55 26.87 21.02 -2.87
C HIS A 55 27.97 21.04 -1.81
N GLN A 56 27.62 21.09 -0.52
CA GLN A 56 28.59 20.96 0.56
C GLN A 56 29.18 19.55 0.66
N GLU A 57 28.36 18.52 0.43
CA GLU A 57 28.81 17.13 0.45
C GLU A 57 29.68 16.80 -0.77
N GLU A 58 29.26 17.23 -1.96
CA GLU A 58 30.05 17.12 -3.20
C GLU A 58 31.42 17.81 -3.07
N ASN A 59 31.48 19.01 -2.50
CA ASN A 59 32.74 19.72 -2.27
C ASN A 59 33.64 19.02 -1.25
N LYS A 60 33.07 18.43 -0.19
CA LYS A 60 33.83 17.61 0.76
C LYS A 60 34.42 16.37 0.09
N ILE A 61 33.64 15.69 -0.75
CA ILE A 61 34.10 14.53 -1.53
C ILE A 61 35.23 14.94 -2.47
N MET A 62 35.08 16.04 -3.20
CA MET A 62 36.13 16.55 -4.09
C MET A 62 37.42 16.91 -3.33
N TYR A 63 37.31 17.57 -2.17
CA TYR A 63 38.45 17.89 -1.33
C TYR A 63 39.17 16.61 -0.82
N GLN A 64 38.43 15.61 -0.36
CA GLN A 64 38.99 14.34 0.08
C GLN A 64 39.64 13.56 -1.07
N ASN A 65 39.04 13.59 -2.27
CA ASN A 65 39.60 12.99 -3.47
C ASN A 65 40.92 13.65 -3.88
N ASN A 66 41.01 14.97 -3.78
CA ASN A 66 42.26 15.69 -4.05
C ASN A 66 43.37 15.32 -3.05
N ILE A 67 43.03 15.18 -1.76
CA ILE A 67 43.98 14.71 -0.74
C ILE A 67 44.43 13.27 -1.05
N LEU A 68 43.49 12.39 -1.40
CA LEU A 68 43.79 11.00 -1.74
C LEU A 68 44.72 10.93 -2.96
N LEU A 69 44.41 11.69 -4.01
CA LEU A 69 45.21 11.77 -5.22
C LEU A 69 46.63 12.27 -4.91
N SER A 70 46.77 13.33 -4.11
CA SER A 70 48.08 13.82 -3.67
C SER A 70 48.87 12.73 -2.94
N LYS A 71 48.24 12.04 -1.99
CA LYS A 71 48.89 10.94 -1.24
C LYS A 71 49.28 9.77 -2.16
N MET A 72 48.44 9.43 -3.13
CA MET A 72 48.76 8.39 -4.13
C MET A 72 49.96 8.79 -4.99
N MET A 73 50.02 10.05 -5.43
CA MET A 73 51.15 10.59 -6.18
C MET A 73 52.43 10.60 -5.34
N ASP A 74 52.34 10.95 -4.06
CA ASP A 74 53.47 10.94 -3.13
C ASP A 74 53.98 9.51 -2.88
N ILE A 75 53.07 8.54 -2.71
CA ILE A 75 53.41 7.12 -2.61
C ILE A 75 54.09 6.62 -3.89
N GLN A 76 53.56 6.97 -5.07
CA GLN A 76 54.17 6.61 -6.34
C GLN A 76 55.58 7.20 -6.49
N ARG A 77 55.75 8.49 -6.15
CA ARG A 77 57.06 9.16 -6.14
C ARG A 77 58.04 8.51 -5.16
N HIS A 78 57.57 8.14 -3.97
CA HIS A 78 58.38 7.45 -2.96
C HIS A 78 58.78 6.04 -3.40
N ASN A 79 57.86 5.29 -4.02
CA ASN A 79 58.14 3.96 -4.59
C ASN A 79 59.14 4.02 -5.75
N LEU A 80 59.08 5.05 -6.58
CA LEU A 80 60.08 5.29 -7.63
C LEU A 80 61.46 5.62 -7.02
N ARG A 81 61.50 6.32 -5.88
CA ARG A 81 62.73 6.66 -5.16
C ARG A 81 63.32 5.49 -4.36
N SER A 82 62.50 4.52 -3.90
CA SER A 82 62.98 3.32 -3.22
C SER A 82 63.49 2.23 -4.18
N GLN A 83 63.14 2.32 -5.47
CA GLN A 83 63.62 1.41 -6.51
C GLN A 83 65.08 1.68 -6.92
N SER A 84 65.65 2.86 -6.60
CA SER A 84 67.10 3.11 -6.77
C SER A 84 67.95 2.42 -5.72
N SER A 85 67.34 1.81 -4.70
CA SER A 85 68.01 1.03 -3.64
C SER A 85 67.41 -0.37 -3.52
N GLY A 86 67.26 -1.09 -4.64
CA GLY A 86 67.22 -2.57 -4.71
C GLY A 86 66.18 -3.35 -3.88
N GLN A 87 65.28 -2.69 -3.14
CA GLN A 87 64.29 -3.35 -2.30
C GLN A 87 62.89 -2.99 -2.78
N LEU A 88 62.23 -3.97 -3.40
CA LEU A 88 60.81 -3.89 -3.72
C LEU A 88 60.02 -3.72 -2.41
N PRO A 89 59.14 -2.70 -2.29
CA PRO A 89 58.16 -2.69 -1.23
C PRO A 89 57.02 -3.61 -1.68
N LEU A 90 57.10 -4.89 -1.33
CA LEU A 90 55.90 -5.72 -1.26
C LEU A 90 55.02 -5.10 -0.15
N SER A 91 54.01 -4.32 -0.53
CA SER A 91 53.06 -3.80 0.44
C SER A 91 52.37 -4.98 1.13
N LEU A 92 52.70 -5.18 2.40
CA LEU A 92 52.26 -6.28 3.26
C LEU A 92 50.71 -6.39 3.36
N SER A 93 49.97 -5.36 2.94
CA SER A 93 48.51 -5.30 2.91
C SER A 93 47.85 -6.10 1.78
N HIS A 94 48.54 -6.37 0.67
CA HIS A 94 47.97 -7.17 -0.43
C HIS A 94 48.04 -8.69 -0.16
N VAL A 95 48.94 -9.11 0.73
CA VAL A 95 49.15 -10.53 1.08
C VAL A 95 48.23 -10.98 2.23
N SER A 96 47.84 -10.07 3.14
CA SER A 96 47.06 -10.44 4.35
C SER A 96 45.62 -10.89 4.09
N ASN A 97 45.01 -10.52 2.96
CA ASN A 97 43.62 -10.87 2.63
C ASN A 97 43.46 -12.04 1.65
N LEU A 98 44.56 -12.70 1.25
CA LEU A 98 44.50 -13.78 0.25
C LEU A 98 43.74 -15.00 0.79
N ASN A 99 43.94 -15.34 2.06
CA ASN A 99 43.31 -16.49 2.71
C ASN A 99 41.82 -16.23 2.97
N GLN A 100 41.47 -15.01 3.39
CA GLN A 100 40.06 -14.61 3.55
C GLN A 100 39.31 -14.65 2.21
N ARG A 101 39.92 -14.11 1.14
CA ARG A 101 39.33 -14.17 -0.21
C ARG A 101 39.17 -15.60 -0.73
N LYS A 102 40.13 -16.49 -0.46
CA LYS A 102 40.04 -17.92 -0.79
C LYS A 102 38.89 -18.59 -0.03
N PHE A 103 38.74 -18.29 1.26
CA PHE A 103 37.67 -18.82 2.10
C PHE A 103 36.29 -18.34 1.64
N GLU A 104 36.14 -17.05 1.36
CA GLU A 104 34.90 -16.48 0.84
C GLU A 104 34.52 -17.07 -0.52
N LYS A 105 35.50 -17.22 -1.43
CA LYS A 105 35.28 -17.88 -2.73
C LYS A 105 34.83 -19.33 -2.57
N PHE A 106 35.43 -20.07 -1.64
CA PHE A 106 35.02 -21.45 -1.33
C PHE A 106 33.59 -21.50 -0.79
N LYS A 107 33.24 -20.61 0.15
CA LYS A 107 31.89 -20.51 0.72
C LYS A 107 30.83 -20.23 -0.35
N ILE A 108 31.09 -19.26 -1.23
CA ILE A 108 30.20 -18.92 -2.36
C ILE A 108 30.01 -20.13 -3.28
N ASN A 109 31.09 -20.85 -3.62
CA ASN A 109 30.98 -22.04 -4.45
C ASN A 109 30.15 -23.15 -3.80
N GLN A 110 30.30 -23.35 -2.49
CA GLN A 110 29.51 -24.34 -1.76
C GLN A 110 28.01 -23.99 -1.74
N GLU A 111 27.68 -22.71 -1.55
CA GLU A 111 26.30 -22.23 -1.60
C GLU A 111 25.70 -22.37 -3.00
N ASN A 112 26.46 -22.02 -4.04
CA ASN A 112 26.03 -22.18 -5.43
C ASN A 112 25.74 -23.64 -5.78
N GLN A 113 26.57 -24.59 -5.33
CA GLN A 113 26.30 -26.01 -5.54
C GLN A 113 25.03 -26.49 -4.83
N LYS A 114 24.74 -26.00 -3.61
CA LYS A 114 23.48 -26.28 -2.91
C LYS A 114 22.27 -25.73 -3.65
N PHE A 115 22.38 -24.53 -4.22
CA PHE A 115 21.30 -23.96 -5.03
C PHE A 115 21.06 -24.76 -6.31
N LEU A 116 22.13 -25.17 -6.99
CA LEU A 116 22.03 -26.00 -8.18
C LEU A 116 21.37 -27.35 -7.87
N SER A 117 21.76 -28.02 -6.78
CA SER A 117 21.14 -29.30 -6.41
C SER A 117 19.65 -29.12 -6.11
N ARG A 118 19.27 -28.02 -5.42
CA ARG A 118 17.87 -27.69 -5.15
C ARG A 118 17.09 -27.46 -6.43
N LEU A 119 17.61 -26.66 -7.36
CA LEU A 119 16.97 -26.39 -8.64
C LEU A 119 16.80 -27.67 -9.48
N GLN A 120 17.81 -28.54 -9.49
CA GLN A 120 17.73 -29.83 -10.21
C GLN A 120 16.76 -30.81 -9.54
N SER A 121 16.69 -30.82 -8.21
CA SER A 121 15.74 -31.65 -7.45
C SER A 121 14.32 -31.10 -7.43
N ALA A 122 14.15 -29.80 -7.73
CA ALA A 122 12.85 -29.16 -7.78
C ALA A 122 12.11 -29.66 -9.02
N SER A 123 11.22 -30.62 -8.84
CA SER A 123 10.24 -30.96 -9.86
C SER A 123 9.18 -29.85 -9.93
N SER A 124 8.73 -29.54 -11.14
CA SER A 124 7.59 -28.65 -11.32
C SER A 124 6.36 -29.32 -10.71
N ILE A 125 5.84 -28.76 -9.61
CA ILE A 125 4.55 -29.16 -9.02
C ILE A 125 3.40 -28.86 -10.00
N TYR A 126 3.67 -28.09 -11.07
CA TYR A 126 2.74 -27.83 -12.14
C TYR A 126 2.49 -29.11 -12.97
N ASN A 127 1.50 -29.87 -12.55
CA ASN A 127 0.93 -30.95 -13.32
C ASN A 127 -0.43 -30.50 -13.87
N LYS A 128 -0.48 -30.29 -15.19
CA LYS A 128 -1.67 -29.82 -15.92
C LYS A 128 -2.90 -30.67 -15.64
N ASN A 129 -2.74 -31.98 -15.39
CA ASN A 129 -3.85 -32.89 -15.13
C ASN A 129 -4.51 -32.63 -13.77
N TYR A 130 -3.75 -32.30 -12.73
CA TYR A 130 -4.31 -31.92 -11.43
C TYR A 130 -5.02 -30.56 -11.50
N TRP A 131 -4.49 -29.63 -12.29
CA TRP A 131 -5.07 -28.30 -12.45
C TRP A 131 -6.48 -28.35 -13.07
N TYR A 132 -6.72 -29.22 -14.05
CA TYR A 132 -8.06 -29.38 -14.63
C TYR A 132 -9.10 -29.83 -13.60
N HIS A 133 -8.77 -30.83 -12.78
CA HIS A 133 -9.69 -31.33 -11.75
C HIS A 133 -9.94 -30.32 -10.64
N ASP A 134 -8.92 -29.57 -10.22
CA ASP A 134 -9.10 -28.51 -9.22
C ASP A 134 -9.91 -27.34 -9.78
N ASN A 135 -9.72 -26.97 -11.05
CA ASN A 135 -10.50 -25.93 -11.71
C ASN A 135 -11.98 -26.33 -11.84
N GLU A 136 -12.25 -27.59 -12.18
CA GLU A 136 -13.62 -28.13 -12.23
C GLU A 136 -14.32 -28.07 -10.87
N LYS A 137 -13.64 -28.50 -9.80
CA LYS A 137 -14.15 -28.39 -8.42
C LYS A 137 -14.44 -26.94 -8.03
N ASN A 138 -13.53 -26.03 -8.37
CA ASN A 138 -13.68 -24.61 -8.07
C ASN A 138 -14.88 -23.99 -8.80
N GLU A 139 -15.11 -24.35 -10.05
CA GLU A 139 -16.31 -23.92 -10.78
C GLU A 139 -17.59 -24.47 -10.15
N ILE A 140 -17.60 -25.72 -9.68
CA ILE A 140 -18.74 -26.29 -8.93
C ILE A 140 -18.99 -25.49 -7.64
N TYR A 141 -17.96 -25.20 -6.85
CA TYR A 141 -18.10 -24.41 -5.62
C TYR A 141 -18.62 -23.01 -5.90
N LYS A 142 -18.11 -22.36 -6.95
CA LYS A 142 -18.59 -21.06 -7.41
C LYS A 142 -20.08 -21.11 -7.77
N GLN A 143 -20.53 -22.14 -8.50
CA GLN A 143 -21.96 -22.30 -8.81
C GLN A 143 -22.82 -22.53 -7.56
N ILE A 144 -22.33 -23.27 -6.57
CA ILE A 144 -23.03 -23.47 -5.28
C ILE A 144 -23.17 -22.15 -4.53
N ILE A 145 -22.09 -21.35 -4.45
CA ILE A 145 -22.09 -20.03 -3.80
C ILE A 145 -23.04 -19.07 -4.54
N LEU A 146 -23.00 -19.05 -5.87
CA LEU A 146 -23.89 -18.22 -6.70
C LEU A 146 -25.36 -18.63 -6.58
N LYS A 147 -25.68 -19.92 -6.52
CA LYS A 147 -27.05 -20.40 -6.30
C LYS A 147 -27.54 -20.03 -4.90
N ARG A 148 -26.71 -20.16 -3.87
CA ARG A 148 -27.06 -19.83 -2.49
C ARG A 148 -27.26 -18.33 -2.27
N THR A 149 -26.53 -17.49 -3.00
CA THR A 149 -26.68 -16.03 -2.98
C THR A 149 -27.87 -15.53 -3.80
N LYS A 150 -28.30 -16.25 -4.84
CA LYS A 150 -29.55 -15.91 -5.58
C LYS A 150 -30.82 -16.32 -4.82
N LEU A 151 -30.79 -17.40 -4.03
CA LEU A 151 -31.96 -17.89 -3.29
C LEU A 151 -32.22 -17.11 -1.99
N ASN A 152 -31.18 -16.55 -1.38
CA ASN A 152 -31.32 -15.64 -0.25
C ASN A 152 -31.33 -14.21 -0.79
N GLN A 153 -32.42 -13.47 -0.59
CA GLN A 153 -32.40 -12.03 -0.83
C GLN A 153 -31.20 -11.44 -0.09
N ASP A 154 -30.26 -10.86 -0.84
CA ASP A 154 -29.09 -10.25 -0.23
C ASP A 154 -29.57 -9.10 0.65
N TYR A 155 -29.47 -9.30 1.96
CA TYR A 155 -29.87 -8.33 2.94
C TYR A 155 -29.04 -7.03 2.83
N ASN A 156 -27.85 -7.09 2.23
CA ASN A 156 -27.09 -5.89 1.87
C ASN A 156 -27.78 -5.08 0.78
N ASP A 157 -28.35 -5.73 -0.24
CA ASP A 157 -29.05 -5.04 -1.32
C ASP A 157 -30.40 -4.47 -0.85
N LEU A 158 -31.10 -5.18 0.04
CA LEU A 158 -32.30 -4.65 0.70
C LEU A 158 -31.96 -3.43 1.58
N ALA A 159 -30.86 -3.48 2.34
CA ALA A 159 -30.38 -2.38 3.16
C ALA A 159 -29.91 -1.18 2.33
N ARG A 160 -29.30 -1.39 1.15
CA ARG A 160 -28.94 -0.30 0.23
C ARG A 160 -30.18 0.42 -0.30
N LYS A 161 -31.17 -0.34 -0.79
CA LYS A 161 -32.45 0.21 -1.29
C LYS A 161 -33.22 0.97 -0.21
N SER A 162 -33.23 0.48 1.03
CA SER A 162 -33.89 1.17 2.14
C SER A 162 -33.16 2.47 2.54
N LEU A 163 -31.83 2.51 2.50
CA LEU A 163 -31.06 3.74 2.71
C LEU A 163 -31.29 4.78 1.61
N GLU A 164 -31.39 4.35 0.35
CA GLU A 164 -31.68 5.22 -0.81
C GLU A 164 -33.10 5.80 -0.76
N THR A 165 -34.09 4.99 -0.39
CA THR A 165 -35.48 5.46 -0.22
C THR A 165 -35.64 6.43 0.97
N ARG A 166 -34.86 6.25 2.05
CA ARG A 166 -34.85 7.20 3.18
C ARG A 166 -34.15 8.52 2.87
N SER A 167 -33.15 8.53 2.00
CA SER A 167 -32.46 9.77 1.62
C SER A 167 -33.33 10.63 0.69
N THR A 168 -34.04 10.02 -0.25
CA THR A 168 -35.01 10.72 -1.12
C THR A 168 -36.22 11.26 -0.36
N GLY A 169 -36.74 10.49 0.61
CA GLY A 169 -37.84 10.94 1.48
C GLY A 169 -37.54 12.19 2.31
N ARG A 170 -36.30 12.34 2.82
CA ARG A 170 -35.87 13.55 3.56
C ARG A 170 -35.70 14.78 2.65
N MET A 171 -35.34 14.57 1.39
CA MET A 171 -35.22 15.67 0.41
C MET A 171 -36.60 16.22 0.05
N ILE A 172 -37.62 15.35 -0.06
CA ILE A 172 -38.99 15.76 -0.34
C ILE A 172 -39.63 16.49 0.86
N SER A 173 -39.41 16.01 2.09
CA SER A 173 -39.97 16.67 3.29
C SER A 173 -39.35 18.05 3.54
N SER A 174 -38.06 18.22 3.28
CA SER A 174 -37.39 19.53 3.42
C SER A 174 -37.82 20.53 2.33
N GLN A 175 -38.10 20.09 1.11
CA GLN A 175 -38.67 20.95 0.07
C GLN A 175 -40.12 21.38 0.38
N GLN A 176 -40.93 20.50 0.96
CA GLN A 176 -42.30 20.84 1.37
C GLN A 176 -42.33 21.84 2.54
N PHE A 177 -41.40 21.71 3.50
CA PHE A 177 -41.29 22.66 4.61
C PHE A 177 -40.86 24.06 4.13
N LYS A 178 -39.94 24.12 3.16
CA LYS A 178 -39.50 25.38 2.54
C LYS A 178 -40.61 26.08 1.75
N ARG A 179 -41.47 25.33 1.05
CA ARG A 179 -42.63 25.88 0.34
C ARG A 179 -43.69 26.45 1.30
N ARG A 180 -43.89 25.83 2.46
CA ARG A 180 -44.81 26.35 3.49
C ARG A 180 -44.33 27.65 4.14
N GLN A 181 -43.03 27.76 4.45
CA GLN A 181 -42.49 29.01 4.98
C GLN A 181 -42.61 30.19 4.00
N MET A 182 -42.41 29.96 2.69
CA MET A 182 -42.57 31.00 1.67
C MET A 182 -44.02 31.45 1.49
N SER A 183 -45.01 30.56 1.70
CA SER A 183 -46.43 30.93 1.66
C SER A 183 -46.86 31.70 2.91
N ASP A 184 -46.27 31.40 4.07
CA ASP A 184 -46.60 32.09 5.33
C ASP A 184 -45.97 33.49 5.40
N GLU A 185 -44.78 33.70 4.80
CA GLU A 185 -44.18 35.05 4.66
C GLU A 185 -44.94 35.96 3.68
N GLN A 186 -45.61 35.39 2.67
CA GLN A 186 -46.42 36.20 1.73
C GLN A 186 -47.76 36.67 2.34
N PHE A 187 -48.22 36.06 3.43
CA PHE A 187 -49.44 36.49 4.13
C PHE A 187 -49.22 37.72 5.03
N TYR A 188 -47.97 38.06 5.36
CA TYR A 188 -47.66 39.17 6.30
C TYR A 188 -47.56 40.56 5.64
N TYR A 189 -47.63 40.66 4.30
CA TYR A 189 -47.48 41.93 3.58
C TYR A 189 -48.77 42.44 2.90
N GLN A 190 -49.93 41.89 3.24
CA GLN A 190 -51.23 42.36 2.73
C GLN A 190 -52.18 42.71 3.89
N GLN A 191 -51.85 43.76 4.63
CA GLN A 191 -52.87 44.53 5.35
C GLN A 191 -52.75 46.00 4.94
N PRO A 192 -53.82 46.60 4.37
CA PRO A 192 -53.81 48.01 4.04
C PRO A 192 -53.97 48.83 5.33
N PRO A 193 -53.34 50.01 5.43
CA PRO A 193 -53.55 50.91 6.55
C PRO A 193 -54.95 51.53 6.46
N GLU A 194 -55.60 51.70 7.63
CA GLU A 194 -56.91 52.33 7.81
C GLU A 194 -56.97 53.77 7.27
#